data_AF-A0A7V9LIU5-F1
#
_entry.id   AF-A0A7V9LIU5-F1
#
_cell.length_a   1.000
_cell.length_b   1.000
_cell.length_c   1.000
_cell.angle_alpha   90.00
_cell.angle_beta   90.00
_cell.angle_gamma   90.00
#
_symmetry.space_group_name_H-M   'P 1'
#
loop_
_entity.id
_entity.type
_entity.pdbx_description
1 polymer ?
#
loop_
_entity_poly.entity_id
_entity_poly.type
_entity_poly.pdbx_seq_one_letter_code
_entity_poly.pdbx_strand_id
1 'polypeptide(L)'
;MPSPGPDAIEHSERVAALVAADIERAGGWIPFDAYLQRVLYEPQLGYYASGTRKFGKASAGGDFVTAPEISPLFAQALAEQLTQLFQQVPARIVEFGAGSGVLARDLLAALAHR
;
A
#
# COMPACT_ATOMS: atom_id res chain seq x y z
N MET A 1 8.10 -19.75 5.15
CA MET A 1 7.75 -18.36 5.55
C MET A 1 7.85 -18.25 7.06
N PRO A 2 8.15 -17.06 7.62
CA PRO A 2 8.11 -16.86 9.07
C PRO A 2 6.69 -17.12 9.60
N SER A 3 6.59 -17.68 10.79
CA SER A 3 5.29 -17.90 11.44
C SER A 3 4.72 -16.58 11.96
N PRO A 4 3.45 -16.25 11.66
CA PRO A 4 2.79 -15.08 12.22
C PRO A 4 2.58 -15.23 13.73
N GLY A 5 2.50 -14.10 14.44
CA GLY A 5 2.12 -14.07 15.86
C GLY A 5 0.62 -14.39 16.05
N PRO A 6 0.18 -14.63 17.30
CA PRO A 6 -1.18 -15.06 17.61
C PRO A 6 -2.25 -14.09 17.10
N ASP A 7 -2.08 -12.78 17.31
CA ASP A 7 -3.04 -11.76 16.84
C ASP A 7 -3.16 -11.76 15.30
N ALA A 8 -2.05 -11.99 14.60
CA ALA A 8 -2.05 -12.06 13.14
C ALA A 8 -2.70 -13.35 12.62
N ILE A 9 -2.60 -14.45 13.36
CA ILE A 9 -3.32 -15.70 13.07
C ILE A 9 -4.82 -15.48 13.25
N GLU A 10 -5.25 -14.94 14.39
CA GLU A 10 -6.67 -14.65 14.65
C GLU A 10 -7.26 -13.70 13.59
N HIS A 11 -6.50 -12.67 13.20
CA HIS A 11 -6.91 -11.79 12.10
C HIS A 11 -7.05 -12.54 10.77
N SER A 12 -6.09 -13.40 10.41
CA SER A 12 -6.14 -14.21 9.19
C SER A 12 -7.32 -15.20 9.20
N GLU A 13 -7.67 -15.77 10.35
CA GLU A 13 -8.81 -16.67 10.49
C GLU A 13 -10.13 -15.95 10.22
N ARG A 14 -10.28 -14.70 10.69
CA ARG A 14 -11.44 -13.85 10.40
C ARG A 14 -11.57 -13.55 8.90
N VAL A 15 -10.45 -13.27 8.22
CA VAL A 15 -10.42 -13.06 6.76
C VAL A 15 -10.82 -14.35 6.03
N ALA A 16 -10.28 -15.50 6.45
CA ALA A 16 -10.58 -16.79 5.84
C ALA A 16 -12.07 -17.16 5.99
N ALA A 17 -12.66 -16.92 7.17
CA ALA A 17 -14.08 -17.16 7.42
C ALA A 17 -14.97 -16.28 6.51
N LEU A 18 -14.62 -15.02 6.30
CA LEU A 18 -15.34 -14.14 5.37
C LEU A 18 -15.30 -14.68 3.94
N VAL A 19 -14.13 -15.07 3.46
CA VAL A 19 -13.96 -15.61 2.10
C VAL A 19 -14.72 -16.92 1.93
N ALA A 20 -14.68 -17.81 2.92
CA ALA A 20 -15.43 -19.07 2.88
C ALA A 20 -16.94 -18.82 2.77
N ALA A 21 -17.48 -17.89 3.55
CA ALA A 21 -18.90 -17.52 3.48
C ALA A 21 -19.28 -16.92 2.11
N ASP A 22 -18.40 -16.16 1.47
CA ASP A 22 -18.62 -15.63 0.12
C ASP A 22 -18.63 -16.73 -0.94
N ILE A 23 -17.71 -17.70 -0.83
CA ILE A 23 -17.67 -18.87 -1.70
C ILE A 23 -18.96 -19.68 -1.58
N GLU A 24 -19.41 -19.96 -0.36
CA GLU A 24 -20.66 -20.69 -0.12
C GLU A 24 -21.86 -19.96 -0.73
N ARG A 25 -21.96 -18.63 -0.51
CA ARG A 25 -23.07 -17.81 -1.04
C ARG A 25 -23.11 -17.76 -2.56
N ALA A 26 -21.95 -17.85 -3.22
CA ALA A 26 -21.85 -17.86 -4.68
C ALA A 26 -21.99 -19.27 -5.30
N GLY A 27 -22.32 -20.30 -4.50
CA GLY A 27 -22.54 -21.66 -5.00
C GLY A 27 -21.25 -22.48 -5.13
N GLY A 28 -20.24 -22.17 -4.31
CA GLY A 28 -19.00 -22.94 -4.22
C GLY A 28 -17.83 -22.35 -5.00
N TRP A 29 -18.00 -21.20 -5.66
CA TRP A 29 -16.92 -20.57 -6.40
C TRP A 29 -17.07 -19.04 -6.46
N ILE A 30 -15.94 -18.34 -6.35
CA ILE A 30 -15.82 -16.92 -6.66
C ILE A 30 -14.64 -16.70 -7.62
N PRO A 31 -14.68 -15.68 -8.48
CA PRO A 31 -13.54 -15.34 -9.31
C PRO A 31 -12.38 -14.80 -8.45
N PHE A 32 -11.17 -14.90 -8.98
CA PHE A 32 -9.97 -14.56 -8.22
C PHE A 32 -9.87 -13.08 -7.87
N ASP A 33 -10.42 -12.20 -8.69
CA ASP A 33 -10.54 -10.77 -8.39
C ASP A 33 -11.47 -10.50 -7.19
N ALA A 34 -12.58 -11.22 -7.06
CA ALA A 34 -13.44 -11.15 -5.89
C ALA A 34 -12.73 -11.67 -4.63
N TYR A 35 -11.95 -12.75 -4.75
CA TYR A 35 -11.08 -13.22 -3.65
C TYR A 35 -10.07 -12.14 -3.23
N LEU A 36 -9.34 -11.57 -4.20
CA LEU A 36 -8.36 -10.51 -3.97
C LEU A 36 -9.00 -9.28 -3.34
N GLN A 37 -10.21 -8.90 -3.78
CA GLN A 37 -10.94 -7.78 -3.22
C GLN A 37 -11.15 -7.97 -1.71
N ARG A 38 -11.50 -9.17 -1.26
CA ARG A 38 -11.67 -9.46 0.18
C ARG A 38 -10.34 -9.45 0.92
N VAL A 39 -9.38 -10.25 0.47
CA VAL A 39 -8.13 -10.41 1.23
C VAL A 39 -7.25 -9.17 1.21
N LEU A 40 -7.39 -8.28 0.23
CA LEU A 40 -6.61 -7.05 0.12
C LEU A 40 -7.34 -5.79 0.60
N TYR A 41 -8.65 -5.68 0.36
CA TYR A 41 -9.35 -4.39 0.47
C TYR A 41 -10.60 -4.43 1.34
N GLU A 42 -10.97 -5.56 1.92
CA GLU A 42 -12.10 -5.60 2.85
C GLU A 42 -11.89 -4.59 4.00
N PRO A 43 -12.86 -3.70 4.27
CA PRO A 43 -12.74 -2.76 5.36
C PRO A 43 -12.35 -3.46 6.68
N GLN A 44 -11.32 -2.94 7.37
CA GLN A 44 -10.78 -3.45 8.64
C GLN A 44 -10.09 -4.82 8.59
N LEU A 45 -10.36 -5.64 7.58
CA LEU A 45 -9.83 -7.01 7.47
C LEU A 45 -8.75 -7.16 6.41
N GLY A 46 -8.92 -6.48 5.28
CA GLY A 46 -8.09 -6.61 4.11
C GLY A 46 -6.65 -6.14 4.33
N TYR A 47 -5.78 -6.78 3.56
CA TYR A 47 -4.43 -6.39 3.15
C TYR A 47 -4.07 -4.98 3.55
N TYR A 48 -4.63 -4.03 2.82
CA TYR A 48 -4.32 -2.61 2.87
C TYR A 48 -5.27 -1.80 3.76
N ALA A 49 -6.30 -2.42 4.36
CA ALA A 49 -7.37 -1.76 5.10
C ALA A 49 -7.39 -2.04 6.62
N SER A 50 -6.55 -2.96 7.12
CA SER A 50 -6.51 -3.39 8.53
C SER A 50 -5.62 -2.55 9.48
N GLY A 51 -4.99 -1.46 9.00
CA GLY A 51 -4.19 -0.58 9.84
C GLY A 51 -2.83 -1.12 10.33
N THR A 52 -2.46 -2.36 10.00
CA THR A 52 -1.12 -2.90 10.33
C THR A 52 -0.02 -2.20 9.52
N ARG A 53 1.19 -2.10 10.10
CA ARG A 53 2.36 -1.53 9.41
C ARG A 53 2.85 -2.55 8.37
N LYS A 54 2.88 -2.16 7.09
CA LYS A 54 3.20 -3.06 5.95
C LYS A 54 4.45 -2.64 5.19
N PHE A 55 4.73 -1.34 5.15
CA PHE A 55 5.84 -0.76 4.42
C PHE A 55 7.09 -0.64 5.31
N GLY A 56 8.24 -1.00 4.74
CA GLY A 56 9.55 -0.87 5.37
C GLY A 56 10.31 -2.20 5.38
N LYS A 57 11.54 -2.17 5.93
CA LYS A 57 12.34 -3.40 6.09
C LYS A 57 11.65 -4.35 7.07
N ALA A 58 11.88 -5.65 6.90
CA ALA A 58 11.43 -6.69 7.84
C ALA A 58 11.85 -6.41 9.28
N SER A 59 13.04 -5.84 9.50
CA SER A 59 13.54 -5.44 10.83
C SER A 59 12.71 -4.33 11.50
N ALA A 60 11.92 -3.59 10.73
CA ALA A 60 11.02 -2.54 11.21
C ALA A 60 9.54 -2.97 11.15
N GLY A 61 9.28 -4.27 10.96
CA GLY A 61 7.94 -4.84 10.86
C GLY A 61 7.21 -4.56 9.54
N GLY A 62 7.94 -4.23 8.46
CA GLY A 62 7.37 -4.13 7.12
C GLY A 62 7.57 -5.41 6.31
N ASP A 63 6.62 -5.74 5.45
CA ASP A 63 6.66 -6.94 4.60
C ASP A 63 7.50 -6.70 3.33
N PHE A 64 7.54 -5.46 2.86
CA PHE A 64 8.29 -5.05 1.68
C PHE A 64 8.72 -3.58 1.76
N VAL A 65 9.78 -3.27 1.02
CA VAL A 65 10.28 -1.90 0.84
C VAL A 65 9.76 -1.29 -0.47
N THR A 66 9.57 0.01 -0.49
CA THR A 66 9.26 0.80 -1.70
C THR A 66 10.38 1.81 -1.95
N ALA A 67 10.53 2.29 -3.20
CA ALA A 67 11.61 3.21 -3.55
C ALA A 67 11.65 4.49 -2.67
N PRO A 68 10.50 5.12 -2.31
CA PRO A 68 10.50 6.25 -1.37
C PRO A 68 11.07 5.90 0.02
N GLU A 69 10.85 4.67 0.50
CA GLU A 69 11.35 4.19 1.80
C GLU A 69 12.85 3.81 1.78
N ILE A 70 13.44 3.66 0.59
CA ILE A 70 14.85 3.27 0.44
C ILE A 70 15.76 4.51 0.46
N SER A 71 15.40 5.56 -0.27
CA SER A 71 16.26 6.75 -0.43
C SER A 71 15.48 7.98 -0.89
N PRO A 72 15.81 9.19 -0.38
CA PRO A 72 15.22 10.45 -0.85
C PRO A 72 15.58 10.76 -2.32
N LEU A 73 16.60 10.11 -2.88
CA LEU A 73 17.01 10.27 -4.28
C LEU A 73 15.86 9.98 -5.26
N PHE A 74 14.93 9.08 -4.90
CA PHE A 74 13.78 8.78 -5.75
C PHE A 74 12.87 10.01 -5.92
N ALA A 75 12.54 10.69 -4.82
CA ALA A 75 11.72 11.90 -4.85
C ALA A 75 12.44 13.06 -5.54
N GLN A 76 13.77 13.18 -5.35
CA GLN A 76 14.58 14.20 -6.00
C GLN A 76 14.62 14.03 -7.52
N ALA A 77 14.81 12.79 -8.01
CA ALA A 77 14.79 12.50 -9.43
C ALA A 77 13.39 12.77 -10.04
N LEU A 78 12.33 12.41 -9.32
CA LEU A 78 10.96 12.68 -9.77
C LEU A 78 10.66 14.20 -9.84
N ALA A 79 11.18 14.99 -8.88
CA ALA A 79 11.03 16.43 -8.87
C ALA A 79 11.64 17.10 -10.13
N GLU A 80 12.78 16.60 -10.63
CA GLU A 80 13.37 17.10 -11.89
C GLU A 80 12.42 16.92 -13.07
N GLN A 81 11.81 15.73 -13.18
CA GLN A 81 10.88 15.45 -14.26
C GLN A 81 9.60 16.28 -14.14
N LEU A 82 9.07 16.43 -12.93
CA LEU A 82 7.87 17.24 -12.69
C LEU A 82 8.11 18.73 -13.00
N THR A 83 9.30 19.25 -12.72
CA THR A 83 9.67 20.64 -13.05
C THR A 83 9.54 20.91 -14.55
N GLN A 84 9.99 19.97 -15.38
CA GLN A 84 9.84 20.06 -16.85
C GLN A 84 8.37 19.97 -17.28
N LEU A 85 7.58 19.09 -16.66
CA LEU A 85 6.16 18.93 -16.98
C LEU A 85 5.34 20.16 -16.60
N PHE A 86 5.65 20.82 -15.48
CA PHE A 86 4.93 22.02 -15.04
C PHE A 86 5.13 23.24 -15.94
N GLN A 87 6.08 23.20 -16.88
CA GLN A 87 6.17 24.18 -17.96
C GLN A 87 5.04 24.03 -18.99
N GLN A 88 4.37 22.87 -19.02
CA GLN A 88 3.37 22.51 -20.03
C GLN A 88 1.96 22.33 -19.43
N VAL A 89 1.86 22.05 -18.13
CA VAL A 89 0.59 21.82 -17.44
C VAL A 89 0.57 22.50 -16.07
N PRO A 90 -0.60 22.78 -15.48
CA PRO A 90 -0.68 23.33 -14.14
C PRO A 90 0.04 22.45 -13.10
N ALA A 91 0.79 23.08 -12.19
CA ALA A 91 1.51 22.42 -11.11
C ALA A 91 0.56 21.87 -10.03
N ARG A 92 -0.03 20.70 -10.30
CA ARG A 92 -0.91 19.97 -9.38
C ARG A 92 -0.52 18.51 -9.37
N ILE A 93 -0.35 17.95 -8.17
CA ILE A 93 0.04 16.56 -7.95
C ILE A 93 -1.08 15.87 -7.18
N VAL A 94 -1.42 14.65 -7.61
CA VAL A 94 -2.31 13.74 -6.87
C VAL A 94 -1.56 12.43 -6.69
N GLU A 95 -1.33 12.03 -5.44
CA GLU A 95 -0.67 10.76 -5.10
C GLU A 95 -1.71 9.74 -4.64
N PHE A 96 -1.84 8.64 -5.38
CA PHE A 96 -2.70 7.52 -5.01
C PHE A 96 -1.92 6.51 -4.18
N GLY A 97 -2.48 6.12 -3.03
CA GLY A 97 -1.84 5.14 -2.16
C GLY A 97 -0.51 5.65 -1.58
N ALA A 98 -0.51 6.85 -1.00
CA ALA A 98 0.69 7.56 -0.52
C ALA A 98 1.49 6.83 0.59
N GLY A 99 1.06 5.63 1.01
CA GLY A 99 1.76 4.81 1.99
C GLY A 99 1.99 5.56 3.31
N SER A 100 3.26 5.69 3.69
CA SER A 100 3.70 6.45 4.87
C SER A 100 3.69 7.98 4.68
N GLY A 101 3.52 8.48 3.45
CA GLY A 101 3.66 9.89 3.08
C GLY A 101 5.10 10.34 2.83
N VAL A 102 6.09 9.44 2.88
CA VAL A 102 7.51 9.79 2.65
C VAL A 102 7.73 10.40 1.27
N LEU A 103 7.10 9.85 0.22
CA LEU A 103 7.22 10.41 -1.13
C LEU A 103 6.69 11.84 -1.20
N ALA A 104 5.46 12.09 -0.74
CA ALA A 104 4.89 13.43 -0.69
C ALA A 104 5.80 14.43 0.04
N ARG A 105 6.29 14.08 1.24
CA ARG A 105 7.18 14.94 2.02
C ARG A 105 8.44 15.31 1.26
N ASP A 106 9.15 14.30 0.75
CA ASP A 106 10.46 14.52 0.11
C ASP A 106 10.32 15.17 -1.27
N LEU A 107 9.23 14.88 -1.99
CA LEU A 107 8.94 15.48 -3.28
C LEU A 107 8.61 16.96 -3.15
N LEU A 108 7.79 17.34 -2.17
CA LEU A 108 7.47 18.74 -1.89
C LEU A 108 8.72 19.52 -1.47
N ALA A 109 9.56 18.93 -0.61
CA ALA A 109 10.83 19.53 -0.22
C ALA A 109 11.75 19.73 -1.44
N ALA A 110 11.87 18.72 -2.30
CA ALA A 110 12.68 18.80 -3.50
C ALA A 110 12.16 19.87 -4.48
N LEU A 111 10.85 19.95 -4.72
CA LEU A 111 10.25 20.95 -5.61
C LEU A 111 10.38 22.38 -5.08
N ALA A 112 10.32 22.58 -3.76
CA ALA A 112 10.45 23.91 -3.16
C ALA A 112 11.82 24.57 -3.36
N HIS A 113 12.84 23.78 -3.72
CA HIS A 113 14.20 24.25 -4.00
C HIS A 113 14.47 24.51 -5.50
N ARG A 114 13.44 24.44 -6.36
CA ARG A 114 13.52 24.64 -7.81
C ARG A 114 12.61 25.77 -8.26
#